data_AF-A0A3E0VEG2-F1
#
_entry.id   AF-A0A3E0VEG2-F1
#
_cell.length_a   1.000
_cell.length_b   1.000
_cell.length_c   1.000
_cell.angle_alpha   90.00
_cell.angle_beta   90.00
_cell.angle_gamma   90.00
#
_symmetry.space_group_name_H-M   'P 1'
#
loop_
_entity.id
_entity.type
_entity.pdbx_description
1 polymer ?
#
loop_
_entity_poly.entity_id
_entity_poly.type
_entity_poly.pdbx_seq_one_letter_code
_entity_poly.pdbx_strand_id
1 'polypeptide(L)'
;MQKHEAKWRDYHFGYSMNFINQYTASEFKAQAIYQMKRIEGIASRLPMVISEEAQQEGFGKPGEPGDPVLMDHIANRFASTYSQILDWADDLRAFQVADRTGQAREMLVRTVDQPIQACREFVDDFSSAIEAAIARRSGGDMSDIELSIPVTFTLDSDVIPEFLRLIDLAISEGE
;
A
#
# COMPACT_ATOMS: atom_id res chain seq x y z
N MET A 1 7.90 -9.27 3.95
CA MET A 1 6.80 -9.78 3.10
C MET A 1 6.16 -11.07 3.63
N GLN A 2 6.93 -12.15 3.86
CA GLN A 2 6.40 -13.47 4.23
C GLN A 2 5.42 -13.48 5.42
N LYS A 3 5.64 -12.60 6.42
CA LYS A 3 4.76 -12.41 7.58
C LYS A 3 3.35 -11.92 7.24
N HIS A 4 3.16 -11.26 6.09
CA HIS A 4 1.88 -10.69 5.64
C HIS A 4 1.28 -11.44 4.45
N GLU A 5 1.84 -12.60 4.10
CA GLU A 5 1.42 -13.42 2.97
C GLU A 5 -0.02 -13.92 3.10
N ALA A 6 -0.47 -14.25 4.32
CA ALA A 6 -1.87 -14.63 4.57
C ALA A 6 -2.83 -13.49 4.19
N LYS A 7 -2.57 -12.27 4.68
CA LYS A 7 -3.37 -11.08 4.35
C LYS A 7 -3.36 -10.76 2.86
N TRP A 8 -2.20 -10.93 2.21
CA TRP A 8 -2.11 -10.77 0.76
C TRP A 8 -2.97 -11.80 0.02
N ARG A 9 -3.00 -13.07 0.45
CA ARG A 9 -3.85 -14.09 -0.16
C ARG A 9 -5.33 -13.79 0.01
N ASP A 10 -5.75 -13.38 1.21
CA ASP A 10 -7.13 -12.98 1.48
C ASP A 10 -7.52 -11.81 0.56
N TYR A 11 -6.62 -10.81 0.47
CA TYR A 11 -6.77 -9.71 -0.48
C TYR A 11 -6.88 -10.19 -1.94
N HIS A 12 -5.98 -11.07 -2.37
CA HIS A 12 -5.88 -11.56 -3.75
C HIS A 12 -7.09 -12.41 -4.15
N PHE A 13 -7.65 -13.19 -3.23
CA PHE A 13 -8.86 -13.98 -3.48
C PHE A 13 -10.16 -13.15 -3.40
N GLY A 14 -10.09 -11.87 -3.01
CA GLY A 14 -11.25 -10.99 -3.00
C GLY A 14 -12.16 -11.14 -1.79
N TYR A 15 -11.77 -11.92 -0.78
CA TYR A 15 -12.59 -12.13 0.41
C TYR A 15 -12.23 -11.15 1.54
N SER A 16 -13.20 -10.91 2.41
CA SER A 16 -12.98 -10.35 3.74
C SER A 16 -13.55 -11.34 4.75
N MET A 17 -12.82 -11.53 5.85
CA MET A 17 -13.28 -12.35 6.98
C MET A 17 -14.08 -11.51 8.00
N ASN A 18 -14.13 -10.19 7.78
CA ASN A 18 -14.80 -9.24 8.64
C ASN A 18 -16.18 -8.89 8.08
N PHE A 19 -17.17 -8.80 8.97
CA PHE A 19 -18.52 -8.33 8.65
C PHE A 19 -18.82 -7.12 9.52
N ILE A 20 -18.89 -5.95 8.89
CA ILE A 20 -19.28 -4.70 9.57
C ILE A 20 -20.81 -4.53 9.45
N ASN A 21 -21.36 -3.60 10.22
CA ASN A 21 -22.75 -3.14 10.12
C ASN A 21 -23.17 -2.88 8.66
N GLN A 22 -24.44 -3.15 8.38
CA GLN A 22 -25.06 -2.78 7.11
C GLN A 22 -25.26 -1.27 7.03
N TYR A 23 -24.79 -0.65 5.97
CA TYR A 23 -24.91 0.78 5.71
C TYR A 23 -25.95 1.07 4.63
N THR A 24 -26.72 2.14 4.83
CA THR A 24 -27.44 2.84 3.76
C THR A 24 -26.45 3.50 2.80
N ALA A 25 -26.91 3.97 1.63
CA ALA A 25 -26.04 4.64 0.66
C ALA A 25 -25.41 5.92 1.24
N SER A 26 -26.19 6.73 1.95
CA SER A 26 -25.72 7.96 2.60
C SER A 26 -24.70 7.68 3.70
N GLU A 27 -24.92 6.67 4.54
CA GLU A 27 -23.94 6.26 5.55
C GLU A 27 -22.66 5.69 4.92
N PHE A 28 -22.80 4.87 3.88
CA PHE A 28 -21.66 4.30 3.17
C PHE A 28 -20.79 5.40 2.55
N LYS A 29 -21.39 6.43 1.94
CA LYS A 29 -20.65 7.60 1.42
C LYS A 29 -19.84 8.29 2.51
N ALA A 30 -20.43 8.53 3.68
CA ALA A 30 -19.74 9.16 4.81
C ALA A 30 -18.57 8.29 5.31
N GLN A 31 -18.77 6.98 5.43
CA GLN A 31 -17.73 6.03 5.84
C GLN A 31 -16.60 5.94 4.81
N ALA A 32 -16.92 5.91 3.52
CA ALA A 32 -15.92 5.89 2.45
C ALA A 32 -15.00 7.11 2.51
N ILE A 33 -15.57 8.31 2.68
CA ILE A 33 -14.79 9.56 2.82
C ILE A 33 -13.87 9.49 4.05
N TYR A 34 -14.35 8.94 5.16
CA TYR A 34 -13.52 8.74 6.35
C TYR A 34 -12.35 7.78 6.09
N GLN A 35 -12.60 6.65 5.41
CA GLN A 35 -11.56 5.68 5.07
C GLN A 35 -10.53 6.25 4.08
N MET A 36 -10.93 7.09 3.13
CA MET A 36 -10.00 7.77 2.23
C MET A 36 -9.01 8.68 2.99
N LYS A 37 -9.45 9.38 4.04
CA LYS A 37 -8.53 10.18 4.89
C LYS A 37 -7.55 9.30 5.66
N ARG A 38 -7.97 8.08 6.04
CA ARG A 38 -7.11 7.13 6.77
C ARG A 38 -5.95 6.65 5.89
N ILE A 39 -6.18 6.37 4.61
CA ILE A 39 -5.10 5.93 3.71
C ILE A 39 -4.07 7.05 3.46
N GLU A 40 -4.49 8.31 3.36
CA GLU A 40 -3.56 9.45 3.30
C GLU A 40 -2.60 9.46 4.51
N GLY A 41 -3.14 9.15 5.70
CA GLY A 41 -2.35 9.01 6.93
C GLY A 41 -1.38 7.82 6.94
N ILE A 42 -1.69 6.74 6.23
CA ILE A 42 -0.79 5.59 6.05
C ILE A 42 0.29 5.93 5.01
N ALA A 43 -0.12 6.46 3.85
CA ALA A 43 0.77 6.78 2.75
C ALA A 43 1.79 7.88 3.10
N SER A 44 1.38 8.91 3.84
CA SER A 44 2.26 10.00 4.30
C SER A 44 3.41 9.55 5.21
N ARG A 45 3.36 8.32 5.76
CA ARG A 45 4.44 7.76 6.58
C ARG A 45 5.56 7.17 5.75
N LEU A 46 5.31 6.77 4.51
CA LEU A 46 6.35 6.13 3.68
C LEU A 46 7.54 7.03 3.43
N PRO A 47 7.39 8.31 3.01
CA PRO A 47 8.53 9.19 2.81
C PRO A 47 9.42 9.35 4.04
N MET A 48 8.85 9.22 5.26
CA MET A 48 9.62 9.28 6.50
C MET A 48 10.43 8.00 6.76
N VAL A 49 9.93 6.84 6.34
CA VAL A 49 10.59 5.54 6.53
C VAL A 49 11.75 5.36 5.54
N ILE A 50 11.61 5.92 4.34
CA ILE A 50 12.60 5.82 3.26
C ILE A 50 13.28 7.17 2.96
N SER A 51 13.31 8.09 3.93
CA SER A 51 13.95 9.39 3.74
C SER A 51 15.45 9.22 3.52
N GLU A 52 16.10 10.20 2.90
CA GLU A 52 17.54 10.16 2.68
C GLU A 52 18.30 10.03 4.01
N GLU A 53 17.83 10.70 5.06
CA GLU A 53 18.40 10.62 6.41
C GLU A 53 18.26 9.21 6.98
N ALA A 54 17.08 8.60 6.92
CA ALA A 54 16.86 7.24 7.37
C ALA A 54 17.72 6.24 6.60
N GLN A 55 17.87 6.45 5.28
CA GLN A 55 18.75 5.64 4.45
C GLN A 55 20.22 5.79 4.85
N GLN A 56 20.71 7.00 5.09
CA GLN A 56 22.10 7.22 5.52
C GLN A 56 22.38 6.65 6.91
N GLU A 57 21.44 6.76 7.85
CA GLU A 57 21.57 6.16 9.18
C GLU A 57 21.58 4.62 9.14
N GLY A 58 20.76 4.02 8.27
CA GLY A 58 20.70 2.57 8.10
C GLY A 58 21.85 2.01 7.26
N PHE A 59 22.03 2.52 6.04
CA PHE A 59 22.99 1.98 5.07
C PHE A 59 24.41 2.51 5.22
N GLY A 60 24.59 3.60 5.97
CA GLY A 60 25.86 4.31 6.06
C GLY A 60 26.10 5.22 4.86
N LYS A 61 27.05 6.14 5.00
CA LYS A 61 27.52 6.96 3.87
C LYS A 61 28.41 6.13 2.94
N PRO A 62 28.65 6.59 1.70
CA PRO A 62 29.61 5.93 0.80
C PRO A 62 30.96 5.69 1.49
N GLY A 63 31.38 4.42 1.57
CA GLY A 63 32.62 4.01 2.22
C GLY A 63 32.54 3.75 3.73
N GLU A 64 31.40 4.04 4.37
CA GLU A 64 31.13 3.72 5.77
C GLU A 64 30.28 2.44 5.86
N PRO A 65 30.52 1.57 6.87
CA PRO A 65 29.64 0.43 7.10
C PRO A 65 28.28 0.93 7.60
N GLY A 66 27.20 0.32 7.09
CA GLY A 66 25.86 0.55 7.61
C GLY A 66 25.58 -0.19 8.93
N ASP A 67 24.43 0.13 9.53
CA ASP A 67 23.93 -0.51 10.75
C ASP A 67 22.84 -1.55 10.41
N PRO A 68 23.12 -2.86 10.56
CA PRO A 68 22.16 -3.91 10.24
C PRO A 68 20.90 -3.88 11.11
N VAL A 69 20.97 -3.36 12.35
CA VAL A 69 19.79 -3.22 13.22
C VAL A 69 18.86 -2.14 12.69
N LEU A 70 19.42 -1.02 12.22
CA LEU A 70 18.62 0.06 11.61
C LEU A 70 18.08 -0.33 10.24
N MET A 71 18.86 -1.06 9.41
CA MET A 71 18.36 -1.62 8.14
C MET A 71 17.13 -2.52 8.37
N ASP A 72 17.20 -3.44 9.35
CA ASP A 72 16.08 -4.30 9.70
C ASP A 72 14.89 -3.49 10.25
N HIS A 73 15.16 -2.43 11.03
CA HIS A 73 14.10 -1.52 11.48
C HIS A 73 13.36 -0.87 10.31
N ILE A 74 14.07 -0.31 9.33
CA ILE A 74 13.50 0.34 8.15
C ILE A 74 12.68 -0.67 7.34
N ALA A 75 13.22 -1.86 7.10
CA ALA A 75 12.52 -2.94 6.39
C ALA A 75 11.22 -3.34 7.11
N ASN A 76 11.25 -3.46 8.44
CA ASN A 76 10.08 -3.76 9.25
C ASN A 76 9.03 -2.63 9.22
N ARG A 77 9.46 -1.36 9.17
CA ARG A 77 8.55 -0.21 9.05
C ARG A 77 7.88 -0.18 7.67
N PHE A 78 8.61 -0.45 6.61
CA PHE A 78 8.05 -0.57 5.27
C PHE A 78 7.03 -1.73 5.19
N ALA A 79 7.39 -2.91 5.70
CA ALA A 79 6.50 -4.07 5.75
C ALA A 79 5.23 -3.82 6.59
N SER A 80 5.35 -3.04 7.67
CA SER A 80 4.20 -2.61 8.48
C SER A 80 3.26 -1.68 7.72
N THR A 81 3.78 -0.77 6.90
CA THR A 81 2.94 0.06 6.03
C THR A 81 2.21 -0.79 5.00
N TYR A 82 2.89 -1.73 4.36
CA TYR A 82 2.26 -2.70 3.46
C TYR A 82 1.11 -3.48 4.14
N SER A 83 1.34 -3.96 5.37
CA SER A 83 0.27 -4.61 6.15
C SER A 83 -0.91 -3.69 6.42
N GLN A 84 -0.68 -2.41 6.74
CA GLN A 84 -1.77 -1.46 7.00
C GLN A 84 -2.61 -1.18 5.76
N ILE A 85 -2.01 -1.21 4.56
CA ILE A 85 -2.73 -1.08 3.29
C ILE A 85 -3.60 -2.34 3.04
N LEU A 86 -3.06 -3.53 3.31
CA LEU A 86 -3.85 -4.78 3.23
C LEU A 86 -5.02 -4.79 4.22
N ASP A 87 -4.79 -4.34 5.45
CA ASP A 87 -5.84 -4.22 6.48
C ASP A 87 -6.91 -3.21 6.04
N TRP A 88 -6.51 -2.12 5.41
CA TRP A 88 -7.45 -1.16 4.83
C TRP A 88 -8.29 -1.76 3.70
N ALA A 89 -7.68 -2.56 2.80
CA ALA A 89 -8.42 -3.26 1.76
C ALA A 89 -9.47 -4.23 2.33
N ASP A 90 -9.13 -4.94 3.41
CA ASP A 90 -10.05 -5.81 4.13
C ASP A 90 -11.20 -5.01 4.77
N ASP A 91 -10.91 -3.90 5.44
CA ASP A 91 -11.91 -3.01 6.04
C ASP A 91 -12.91 -2.47 5.00
N LEU A 92 -12.44 -2.11 3.80
CA LEU A 92 -13.30 -1.63 2.71
C LEU A 92 -14.24 -2.72 2.18
N ARG A 93 -13.76 -3.96 2.11
CA ARG A 93 -14.57 -5.12 1.68
C ARG A 93 -15.56 -5.57 2.74
N ALA A 94 -15.23 -5.37 4.00
CA ALA A 94 -16.09 -5.72 5.14
C ALA A 94 -17.38 -4.87 5.21
N PHE A 95 -17.46 -3.77 4.45
CA PHE A 95 -18.66 -2.97 4.32
C PHE A 95 -19.81 -3.78 3.71
N GLN A 96 -20.83 -3.98 4.54
CA GLN A 96 -22.13 -4.51 4.11
C GLN A 96 -22.96 -3.33 3.60
N VAL A 97 -23.35 -3.40 2.34
CA VAL A 97 -24.05 -2.32 1.65
C VAL A 97 -25.29 -2.89 0.96
N ALA A 98 -26.32 -2.07 0.77
CA ALA A 98 -27.51 -2.49 0.01
C ALA A 98 -27.15 -2.89 -1.43
N ASP A 99 -28.00 -3.70 -2.08
CA ASP A 99 -27.72 -4.26 -3.42
C ASP A 99 -27.31 -3.21 -4.46
N ARG A 100 -27.84 -1.98 -4.35
CA ARG A 100 -27.58 -0.88 -5.29
C ARG A 100 -26.23 -0.17 -5.08
N THR A 101 -25.59 -0.33 -3.93
CA THR A 101 -24.30 0.30 -3.60
C THR A 101 -23.12 -0.66 -3.77
N GLY A 102 -23.36 -1.92 -4.16
CA GLY A 102 -22.31 -2.90 -4.40
C GLY A 102 -21.26 -2.44 -5.41
N GLN A 103 -21.68 -1.85 -6.53
CA GLN A 103 -20.73 -1.34 -7.54
C GLN A 103 -19.87 -0.18 -7.01
N ALA A 104 -20.46 0.74 -6.22
CA ALA A 104 -19.70 1.81 -5.58
C ALA A 104 -18.68 1.23 -4.59
N ARG A 105 -19.05 0.20 -3.82
CA ARG A 105 -18.12 -0.49 -2.92
C ARG A 105 -16.95 -1.13 -3.67
N GLU A 106 -17.22 -1.86 -4.75
CA GLU A 106 -16.15 -2.44 -5.56
C GLU A 106 -15.21 -1.36 -6.11
N MET A 107 -15.76 -0.21 -6.52
CA MET A 107 -14.90 0.90 -6.97
C MET A 107 -14.04 1.48 -5.86
N LEU A 108 -14.59 1.63 -4.66
CA LEU A 108 -13.81 2.06 -3.50
C LEU A 108 -12.69 1.07 -3.17
N VAL A 109 -12.96 -0.23 -3.23
CA VAL A 109 -11.96 -1.27 -2.98
C VAL A 109 -10.82 -1.19 -4.00
N ARG A 110 -11.10 -0.93 -5.29
CA ARG A 110 -10.05 -0.80 -6.33
C ARG A 110 -9.04 0.31 -6.08
N THR A 111 -9.33 1.27 -5.21
CA THR A 111 -8.36 2.31 -4.81
C THR A 111 -7.12 1.74 -4.10
N VAL A 112 -7.22 0.52 -3.57
CA VAL A 112 -6.13 -0.12 -2.82
C VAL A 112 -5.17 -0.92 -3.72
N ASP A 113 -5.59 -1.22 -4.96
CA ASP A 113 -4.89 -2.16 -5.83
C ASP A 113 -3.48 -1.67 -6.15
N GLN A 114 -3.37 -0.41 -6.59
CA GLN A 114 -2.10 0.16 -7.01
C GLN A 114 -1.09 0.29 -5.84
N PRO A 115 -1.46 0.83 -4.65
CA PRO A 115 -0.52 0.89 -3.52
C PRO A 115 -0.01 -0.49 -3.07
N ILE A 116 -0.86 -1.52 -3.10
CA ILE A 116 -0.45 -2.89 -2.77
C ILE A 116 0.56 -3.40 -3.79
N GLN A 117 0.28 -3.21 -5.08
CA GLN A 117 1.15 -3.66 -6.16
C GLN A 117 2.50 -2.93 -6.13
N ALA A 118 2.50 -1.61 -5.97
CA ALA A 118 3.71 -0.81 -5.88
C ALA A 118 4.63 -1.24 -4.72
N CYS A 119 4.07 -1.63 -3.57
CA CYS A 119 4.88 -2.16 -2.47
C CYS A 119 5.57 -3.49 -2.82
N ARG A 120 4.89 -4.36 -3.59
CA ARG A 120 5.46 -5.65 -4.00
C ARG A 120 6.55 -5.46 -5.03
N GLU A 121 6.27 -4.68 -6.08
CA GLU A 121 7.22 -4.33 -7.13
C GLU A 121 8.47 -3.68 -6.55
N PHE A 122 8.32 -2.73 -5.62
CA PHE A 122 9.46 -2.11 -4.94
C PHE A 122 10.36 -3.13 -4.22
N VAL A 123 9.78 -4.09 -3.51
CA VAL A 123 10.56 -5.12 -2.81
C VAL A 123 11.29 -6.02 -3.79
N ASP A 124 10.62 -6.45 -4.85
CA ASP A 124 11.20 -7.32 -5.87
C ASP A 124 12.34 -6.61 -6.62
N ASP A 125 12.16 -5.34 -6.98
CA ASP A 125 13.16 -4.51 -7.63
C ASP A 125 14.34 -4.22 -6.70
N PHE A 126 14.07 -3.91 -5.42
CA PHE A 126 15.12 -3.68 -4.42
C PHE A 126 15.97 -4.91 -4.18
N SER A 127 15.36 -6.08 -3.98
CA SER A 127 16.08 -7.34 -3.81
C SER A 127 16.94 -7.65 -5.03
N SER A 128 16.39 -7.52 -6.24
CA SER A 128 17.11 -7.76 -7.49
C SER A 128 18.30 -6.82 -7.68
N ALA A 129 18.12 -5.54 -7.35
CA ALA A 129 19.18 -4.53 -7.44
C ALA A 129 20.33 -4.80 -6.46
N ILE A 130 20.01 -5.19 -5.22
CA ILE A 130 21.01 -5.54 -4.21
C ILE A 130 21.76 -6.81 -4.60
N GLU A 131 21.08 -7.86 -5.07
CA GLU A 131 21.72 -9.08 -5.55
C GLU A 131 22.68 -8.81 -6.73
N ALA A 132 22.25 -7.99 -7.68
CA ALA A 132 23.09 -7.56 -8.80
C ALA A 132 24.32 -6.76 -8.33
N ALA A 133 24.15 -5.87 -7.36
CA ALA A 133 25.25 -5.09 -6.79
C ALA A 133 26.27 -5.98 -6.07
N ILE A 134 25.80 -6.95 -5.27
CA ILE A 134 26.64 -7.94 -4.59
C ILE A 134 27.41 -8.80 -5.60
N ALA A 135 26.74 -9.25 -6.67
CA ALA A 135 27.36 -10.07 -7.71
C ALA A 135 28.47 -9.31 -8.45
N ARG A 136 28.25 -8.04 -8.81
CA ARG A 136 29.27 -7.17 -9.41
C ARG A 136 30.47 -7.02 -8.48
N ARG A 137 30.24 -6.70 -7.21
CA ARG A 137 31.31 -6.51 -6.22
C ARG A 137 32.13 -7.78 -6.02
N SER A 138 31.46 -8.93 -5.96
CA SER A 138 32.08 -10.25 -5.82
C SER A 138 32.85 -10.67 -7.09
N GLY A 139 32.45 -10.16 -8.26
CA GLY A 139 33.18 -10.30 -9.53
C GLY A 139 34.42 -9.40 -9.67
N GLY A 140 34.74 -8.60 -8.65
CA GLY A 140 35.92 -7.71 -8.64
C GLY A 140 35.65 -6.30 -9.18
N ASP A 141 34.39 -5.95 -9.50
CA ASP A 141 34.02 -4.58 -9.83
C ASP A 141 34.03 -3.71 -8.56
N MET A 142 34.99 -2.78 -8.50
CA MET A 142 35.16 -1.88 -7.37
C MET A 142 34.57 -0.48 -7.61
N SER A 143 33.90 -0.26 -8.76
CA SER A 143 33.25 1.02 -9.05
C SER A 143 32.10 1.31 -8.07
N ASP A 144 31.80 2.59 -7.89
CA ASP A 144 30.66 3.01 -7.09
C ASP A 144 29.35 2.57 -7.76
N ILE A 145 28.44 2.03 -6.96
CA ILE A 145 27.13 1.55 -7.41
C ILE A 145 26.08 2.47 -6.79
N GLU A 146 25.47 3.30 -7.62
CA GLU A 146 24.31 4.09 -7.24
C GLU A 146 23.03 3.29 -7.53
N LEU A 147 22.18 3.12 -6.51
CA LEU A 147 20.89 2.44 -6.64
C LEU A 147 19.78 3.46 -6.41
N SER A 148 18.89 3.60 -7.39
CA SER A 148 17.69 4.44 -7.30
C SER A 148 16.49 3.61 -7.70
N ILE A 149 15.63 3.30 -6.74
CA ILE A 149 14.47 2.43 -6.90
C ILE A 149 13.24 3.22 -6.47
N PRO A 150 12.46 3.78 -7.41
CA PRO A 150 11.31 4.58 -7.06
C PRO A 150 10.15 3.71 -6.56
N VAL A 151 9.43 4.19 -5.56
CA VAL A 151 8.10 3.68 -5.19
C VAL A 151 7.09 4.81 -5.36
N THR A 152 6.08 4.59 -6.19
CA THR A 152 5.07 5.61 -6.48
C THR A 152 3.70 5.08 -6.11
N PHE A 153 2.97 5.83 -5.29
CA PHE A 153 1.57 5.55 -4.99
C PHE A 153 0.71 6.48 -5.81
N THR A 154 -0.14 5.91 -6.65
CA THR A 154 -1.09 6.63 -7.48
C THR A 154 -2.49 6.18 -7.12
N LEU A 155 -3.38 7.15 -7.01
CA LEU A 155 -4.79 6.91 -7.05
C LEU A 155 -5.22 7.04 -8.50
N ASP A 156 -5.80 6.00 -9.07
CA ASP A 156 -6.37 6.07 -10.41
C ASP A 156 -7.38 7.23 -10.46
N SER A 157 -7.14 8.18 -11.37
CA SER A 157 -7.89 9.43 -11.45
C SER A 157 -9.37 9.20 -11.73
N ASP A 158 -9.72 8.04 -12.29
CA ASP A 158 -11.09 7.72 -12.70
C ASP A 158 -11.86 6.98 -11.60
N VAL A 159 -11.16 6.36 -10.63
CA VAL A 159 -11.79 5.55 -9.59
C VAL A 159 -12.62 6.39 -8.63
N ILE A 160 -12.11 7.54 -8.18
CA ILE A 160 -12.84 8.41 -7.24
C ILE A 160 -14.05 9.08 -7.88
N PRO A 161 -13.95 9.71 -9.07
CA PRO A 161 -15.11 10.26 -9.75
C PRO A 161 -16.18 9.21 -10.01
N GLU A 162 -15.79 7.99 -10.43
CA GLU A 162 -16.74 6.92 -10.69
C GLU A 162 -17.39 6.39 -9.40
N PHE A 163 -16.62 6.24 -8.33
CA PHE A 163 -17.18 5.95 -7.00
C PHE A 163 -18.23 6.98 -6.59
N LEU A 164 -17.91 8.28 -6.70
CA LEU A 164 -18.81 9.38 -6.35
C LEU A 164 -20.09 9.36 -7.20
N ARG A 165 -19.94 9.11 -8.51
CA ARG A 165 -21.06 8.99 -9.44
C ARG A 165 -22.00 7.85 -9.05
N LEU A 166 -21.45 6.66 -8.76
CA LEU A 166 -22.22 5.47 -8.41
C LEU A 166 -22.93 5.62 -7.07
N ILE A 167 -22.27 6.21 -6.06
CA ILE A 167 -22.90 6.40 -4.76
C ILE A 167 -24.00 7.46 -4.78
N ASP A 168 -23.80 8.55 -5.54
CA ASP A 168 -24.83 9.60 -5.69
C ASP A 168 -26.06 9.08 -6.45
N LEU A 169 -25.85 8.24 -7.47
CA LEU A 169 -26.95 7.54 -8.15
C LEU A 169 -27.74 6.66 -7.17
N ALA A 170 -27.03 5.85 -6.37
CA ALA A 170 -27.67 4.96 -5.41
C ALA A 170 -28.46 5.71 -4.31
N ILE A 171 -27.98 6.89 -3.89
CA ILE A 171 -28.72 7.78 -2.99
C ILE A 171 -29.97 8.31 -3.69
N SER A 172 -29.85 8.81 -4.93
CA SER A 172 -30.97 9.41 -5.67
C SER A 172 -32.11 8.44 -6.03
N GLU A 173 -31.80 7.14 -6.12
CA GLU A 173 -32.77 6.10 -6.48
C GLU A 173 -33.29 5.30 -5.26
N GLY A 174 -32.69 5.51 -4.08
CA GLY A 174 -32.83 4.66 -2.90
C GLY A 174 -33.20 5.40 -1.60
N GLU A 175 -33.28 6.73 -1.62
CA GLU A 175 -34.02 7.56 -0.66
C GLU A 175 -35.35 8.03 -1.27
#